data_AF-J9BFN5-F1
#
_entry.id   AF-J9BFN5-F1
#
_cell.length_a   1.000
_cell.length_b   1.000
_cell.length_c   1.000
_cell.angle_alpha   90.00
_cell.angle_beta   90.00
_cell.angle_gamma   90.00
#
_symmetry.space_group_name_H-M   'P 1'
#
loop_
_entity.id
_entity.type
_entity.pdbx_description
1 polymer ?
#
loop_
_entity_poly.entity_id
_entity_poly.type
_entity_poly.pdbx_seq_one_letter_code
_entity_poly.pdbx_strand_id
1 'polypeptide(L)'
;MDGSSAVYSFNAFDEKYAFNDDGFFTYSSTEQKRAEELARDQARKFVDAYLDSVDEDSDYAPTLYRTLHTRLVYRSLKKLGKSCSHLDASRPWFCYWGMHGLRLLEAPLDENLTSRPVNGLLVDTEASSFFGSFDRHVCENSFFKHFNRGPGQYPHLATTYGAVMALVSIGTDEALASIDRKTLKVFSTFCKTP
;
A
#
# COMPACT_ATOMS: atom_id res chain seq x y z
N MET A 1 -26.40 -33.64 5.60
CA MET A 1 -25.10 -33.20 5.06
C MET A 1 -24.33 -32.67 6.24
N ASP A 2 -23.28 -33.41 6.58
CA ASP A 2 -22.47 -33.25 7.77
C ASP A 2 -21.69 -31.93 7.66
N GLY A 3 -22.19 -30.90 8.34
CA GLY A 3 -21.57 -29.58 8.37
C GLY A 3 -20.51 -29.57 9.44
N SER A 4 -19.42 -30.31 9.24
CA SER A 4 -18.23 -30.12 10.06
C SER A 4 -17.73 -28.71 9.83
N SER A 5 -18.01 -27.82 10.78
CA SER A 5 -17.28 -26.56 10.91
C SER A 5 -15.83 -26.99 11.07
N ALA A 6 -15.04 -26.87 9.99
CA ALA A 6 -13.63 -27.18 10.06
C ALA A 6 -13.03 -26.20 11.07
N VAL A 7 -12.80 -26.66 12.29
CA VAL A 7 -11.95 -25.98 13.26
C VAL A 7 -10.61 -25.89 12.56
N TYR A 8 -10.32 -24.74 11.95
CA TYR A 8 -9.05 -24.50 11.30
C TYR A 8 -8.00 -24.47 12.41
N SER A 9 -7.41 -25.63 12.69
CA SER A 9 -6.18 -25.75 13.47
C SER A 9 -5.15 -24.87 12.80
N PHE A 10 -4.82 -23.76 13.44
CA PHE A 10 -3.78 -22.86 12.98
C PHE A 10 -2.44 -23.58 13.15
N ASN A 11 -2.05 -24.39 12.17
CA ASN A 11 -0.81 -25.19 12.17
C ASN A 11 0.46 -24.31 12.13
N ALA A 12 0.32 -22.99 12.16
CA ALA A 12 1.45 -22.09 12.16
C ALA A 12 2.24 -22.27 13.46
N PHE A 13 3.55 -22.41 13.31
CA PHE A 13 4.51 -22.56 14.41
C PHE A 13 4.52 -23.90 15.14
N ASP A 14 3.86 -24.94 14.60
CA ASP A 14 4.10 -26.33 15.00
C ASP A 14 5.60 -26.66 14.82
N GLU A 15 6.24 -27.12 15.89
CA GLU A 15 7.68 -27.41 15.91
C GLU A 15 8.09 -28.43 14.85
N LYS A 16 7.18 -29.33 14.44
CA LYS A 16 7.48 -30.31 13.37
C LYS A 16 7.75 -29.66 12.01
N TYR A 17 7.30 -28.43 11.81
CA TYR A 17 7.52 -27.65 10.59
C TYR A 17 8.55 -26.53 10.79
N ALA A 18 9.19 -26.44 11.96
CA ALA A 18 10.23 -25.45 12.20
C ALA A 18 11.42 -25.67 11.27
N PHE A 19 12.06 -24.59 10.87
CA PHE A 19 13.24 -24.66 10.03
C PHE A 19 14.39 -25.37 10.74
N ASN A 20 14.90 -26.43 10.10
CA ASN A 20 16.09 -27.15 10.52
C ASN A 20 17.26 -26.77 9.60
N ASP A 21 18.38 -26.36 10.17
CA ASP A 21 19.59 -26.04 9.40
C ASP A 21 20.52 -27.25 9.22
N ASP A 22 20.09 -28.43 9.61
CA ASP A 22 20.83 -29.70 9.51
C ASP A 22 22.20 -29.66 10.21
N GLY A 23 22.36 -28.76 11.19
CA GLY A 23 23.63 -28.53 11.87
C GLY A 23 24.61 -27.63 11.09
N PHE A 24 24.18 -27.02 9.99
CA PHE A 24 25.00 -26.13 9.16
C PHE A 24 24.64 -24.65 9.39
N PHE A 25 25.46 -23.99 10.20
CA PHE A 25 25.31 -22.56 10.44
C PHE A 25 25.53 -21.72 9.17
N THR A 26 24.60 -20.80 8.93
CA THR A 26 24.72 -19.68 7.99
C THR A 26 24.03 -18.45 8.58
N TYR A 27 24.33 -17.27 8.04
CA TYR A 27 23.59 -16.06 8.43
C TYR A 27 22.10 -16.18 8.08
N SER A 28 21.77 -16.77 6.92
CA SER A 28 20.38 -16.99 6.52
C SER A 28 19.64 -17.95 7.46
N SER A 29 20.28 -19.05 7.88
CA SER A 29 19.66 -19.99 8.81
C SER A 29 19.41 -19.37 10.18
N THR A 30 20.34 -18.54 10.65
CA THR A 30 20.20 -17.83 11.92
C THR A 30 19.05 -16.82 11.89
N GLU A 31 18.96 -16.01 10.83
CA GLU A 31 17.87 -15.04 10.69
C GLU A 31 16.51 -15.72 10.49
N GLN A 32 16.46 -16.85 9.77
CA GLN A 32 15.24 -17.65 9.64
C GLN A 32 14.75 -18.17 10.99
N LYS A 33 15.64 -18.81 11.77
CA LYS A 33 15.30 -19.30 13.12
C LYS A 33 14.81 -18.18 14.03
N ARG A 34 15.51 -17.03 14.01
CA ARG A 34 15.12 -15.85 14.78
C ARG A 34 13.74 -15.32 14.38
N ALA A 35 13.44 -15.25 13.09
CA ALA A 35 12.14 -14.80 12.60
C ALA A 35 11.01 -15.75 13.01
N GLU A 36 11.24 -17.07 12.95
CA GLU A 36 10.29 -18.07 13.41
C GLU A 36 10.03 -17.97 14.91
N GLU A 37 11.07 -17.79 15.72
CA GLU A 37 10.95 -17.61 17.17
C GLU A 37 10.13 -16.37 17.53
N LEU A 38 10.43 -15.21 16.93
CA LEU A 38 9.68 -13.97 17.17
C LEU A 38 8.20 -14.08 16.78
N ALA A 39 7.91 -14.74 15.66
CA ALA A 39 6.55 -14.95 15.20
C ALA A 39 5.80 -15.94 16.11
N ARG A 40 6.45 -17.03 16.51
CA ARG A 40 5.92 -18.03 17.46
C ARG A 40 5.58 -17.38 18.81
N ASP A 41 6.48 -16.56 19.35
CA ASP A 41 6.27 -15.87 20.63
C ASP A 41 5.05 -14.93 20.57
N GLN A 42 4.87 -14.21 19.46
CA GLN A 42 3.72 -13.32 19.30
C GLN A 42 2.41 -14.09 19.12
N ALA A 43 2.44 -15.19 18.37
CA ALA A 43 1.28 -16.07 18.21
C ALA A 43 0.87 -16.71 19.53
N ARG A 44 1.83 -17.21 20.32
CA ARG A 44 1.58 -17.78 21.65
C ARG A 44 0.94 -16.76 22.59
N LYS A 45 1.44 -15.53 22.64
CA LYS A 45 0.82 -14.44 23.44
C LYS A 45 -0.64 -14.19 23.06
N PHE A 46 -0.96 -14.27 21.77
CA PHE A 46 -2.33 -14.12 21.29
C PHE A 46 -3.20 -15.31 21.70
N VAL A 47 -2.71 -16.54 21.50
CA VAL A 47 -3.43 -17.78 21.86
C VAL A 47 -3.68 -17.84 23.37
N ASP A 48 -2.64 -17.66 24.19
CA ASP A 48 -2.74 -17.71 25.65
C ASP A 48 -3.74 -16.67 26.19
N ALA A 49 -3.68 -15.43 25.68
CA ALA A 49 -4.60 -14.37 26.08
C ALA A 49 -6.06 -14.61 25.63
N TYR A 50 -6.27 -15.38 24.56
CA TYR A 50 -7.60 -15.66 24.01
C TYR A 50 -8.22 -16.90 24.68
N LEU A 51 -7.46 -17.99 24.84
CA LEU A 51 -7.92 -19.25 25.44
C LEU A 51 -8.40 -19.10 26.90
N ASP A 52 -7.87 -18.12 27.66
CA ASP A 52 -8.37 -17.80 29.01
C ASP A 52 -9.76 -17.13 29.01
N SER A 53 -10.31 -16.76 27.84
CA SER A 53 -11.44 -15.83 27.71
C SER A 53 -12.64 -16.30 26.91
N VAL A 54 -12.65 -17.52 26.34
CA VAL A 54 -13.74 -17.96 25.44
C VAL A 54 -14.27 -19.36 25.72
N ASP A 55 -15.59 -19.50 25.56
CA ASP A 55 -16.28 -20.79 25.54
C ASP A 55 -15.72 -21.68 24.42
N GLU A 56 -15.62 -22.99 24.68
CA GLU A 56 -15.04 -24.02 23.79
C GLU A 56 -15.65 -24.05 22.37
N ASP A 57 -16.84 -23.46 22.17
CA ASP A 57 -17.61 -23.48 20.93
C ASP A 57 -17.50 -22.19 20.07
N SER A 58 -16.64 -21.23 20.44
CA SER A 58 -16.49 -19.99 19.66
C SER A 58 -15.54 -20.13 18.46
N ASP A 59 -15.91 -19.52 17.33
CA ASP A 59 -15.04 -19.46 16.15
C ASP A 59 -13.74 -18.67 16.47
N TYR A 60 -12.60 -19.34 16.36
CA TYR A 60 -11.26 -18.80 16.60
C TYR A 60 -10.79 -17.95 15.40
N ALA A 61 -10.76 -16.62 15.54
CA ALA A 61 -10.14 -15.74 14.55
C ALA A 61 -9.61 -14.43 15.16
N PRO A 62 -8.39 -13.99 14.79
CA PRO A 62 -7.89 -12.67 15.19
C PRO A 62 -8.77 -11.55 14.64
N THR A 63 -9.08 -10.56 15.48
CA THR A 63 -9.89 -9.41 15.07
C THR A 63 -9.07 -8.43 14.23
N LEU A 64 -9.53 -8.15 13.00
CA LEU A 64 -9.00 -7.04 12.20
C LEU A 64 -9.56 -5.71 12.73
N TYR A 65 -8.71 -4.87 13.31
CA TYR A 65 -9.09 -3.55 13.86
C TYR A 65 -9.33 -2.49 12.76
N ARG A 66 -10.37 -2.68 11.94
CA ARG A 66 -10.65 -1.85 10.75
C ARG A 66 -10.63 -0.35 11.04
N THR A 67 -11.33 0.10 12.09
CA THR A 67 -11.41 1.53 12.46
C THR A 67 -10.03 2.14 12.77
N LEU A 68 -9.16 1.39 13.44
CA LEU A 68 -7.82 1.86 13.79
C LEU A 68 -6.95 1.99 12.54
N HIS A 69 -6.99 0.99 11.65
CA HIS A 69 -6.27 1.01 10.38
C HIS A 69 -6.78 2.12 9.46
N THR A 70 -8.10 2.28 9.32
CA THR A 70 -8.72 3.36 8.56
C THR A 70 -8.25 4.73 9.04
N ARG A 71 -8.23 4.96 10.37
CA ARG A 71 -7.75 6.21 10.96
C ARG A 71 -6.26 6.46 10.68
N LEU A 72 -5.44 5.42 10.76
CA LEU A 72 -4.01 5.50 10.43
C LEU A 72 -3.83 5.93 8.97
N VAL A 73 -4.51 5.25 8.04
CA VAL A 73 -4.41 5.51 6.60
C VAL A 73 -4.87 6.93 6.26
N TYR A 74 -6.00 7.39 6.80
CA TYR A 74 -6.44 8.78 6.57
C TYR A 74 -5.44 9.83 7.05
N ARG A 75 -4.78 9.60 8.19
CA ARG A 75 -3.75 10.52 8.69
C ARG A 75 -2.56 10.55 7.74
N SER A 76 -2.10 9.38 7.30
CA SER A 76 -0.97 9.26 6.37
C SER A 76 -1.24 9.87 5.00
N LEU A 77 -2.47 9.75 4.48
CA LEU A 77 -2.90 10.39 3.23
C LEU A 77 -2.95 11.93 3.33
N LYS A 78 -3.20 12.48 4.52
CA LYS A 78 -3.21 13.94 4.75
C LYS A 78 -1.80 14.50 4.92
N LYS A 79 -0.96 13.81 5.69
CA LYS A 79 0.40 14.26 6.01
C LYS A 79 1.29 13.09 6.40
N LEU A 80 2.40 12.94 5.69
CA LEU A 80 3.46 12.01 6.06
C LEU A 80 4.37 12.63 7.12
N GLY A 81 4.90 11.79 8.01
CA GLY A 81 5.89 12.21 9.00
C GLY A 81 7.23 12.59 8.36
N LYS A 82 8.02 13.43 9.03
CA LYS A 82 9.36 13.84 8.56
C LYS A 82 10.30 12.66 8.30
N SER A 83 10.10 11.54 9.00
CA SER A 83 10.84 10.30 8.79
C SER A 83 10.69 9.75 7.37
N CYS A 84 9.61 10.07 6.64
CA CYS A 84 9.36 9.62 5.28
C CYS A 84 10.02 10.51 4.21
N SER A 85 10.87 11.46 4.57
CA SER A 85 11.54 12.34 3.60
C SER A 85 12.38 11.59 2.55
N HIS A 86 12.99 10.46 2.95
CA HIS A 86 13.72 9.57 2.04
C HIS A 86 12.82 8.89 1.00
N LEU A 87 11.49 9.00 1.12
CA LEU A 87 10.49 8.47 0.20
C LEU A 87 9.72 9.58 -0.54
N ASP A 88 10.24 10.81 -0.59
CA ASP A 88 9.61 11.92 -1.31
C ASP A 88 9.42 11.63 -2.81
N ALA A 89 10.35 10.89 -3.41
CA ALA A 89 10.27 10.41 -4.79
C ALA A 89 9.28 9.23 -5.01
N SER A 90 8.53 8.85 -3.97
CA SER A 90 7.57 7.75 -3.96
C SER A 90 6.19 8.19 -3.48
N ARG A 91 5.89 9.51 -3.47
CA ARG A 91 4.57 10.04 -3.11
C ARG A 91 3.37 9.38 -3.81
N PRO A 92 3.42 9.06 -5.13
CA PRO A 92 2.31 8.34 -5.76
C PRO A 92 2.06 6.94 -5.18
N TRP A 93 3.09 6.27 -4.64
CA TRP A 93 2.90 4.99 -3.95
C TRP A 93 2.10 5.15 -2.66
N PHE A 94 2.34 6.19 -1.87
CA PHE A 94 1.55 6.46 -0.67
C PHE A 94 0.08 6.76 -0.99
N CYS A 95 -0.18 7.43 -2.10
CA CYS A 95 -1.55 7.65 -2.59
C CYS A 95 -2.21 6.31 -2.94
N TYR A 96 -1.52 5.46 -3.72
CA TYR A 96 -2.03 4.15 -4.08
C TYR A 96 -2.25 3.26 -2.86
N TRP A 97 -1.23 3.05 -2.02
CA TRP A 97 -1.32 2.21 -0.83
C TRP A 97 -2.42 2.67 0.11
N GLY A 98 -2.57 3.99 0.31
CA GLY A 98 -3.61 4.53 1.16
C GLY A 98 -5.01 4.33 0.56
N MET A 99 -5.24 4.73 -0.69
CA MET A 99 -6.55 4.57 -1.33
C MET A 99 -6.95 3.09 -1.47
N HIS A 100 -6.01 2.24 -1.85
CA HIS A 100 -6.23 0.80 -1.96
C HIS A 100 -6.51 0.18 -0.58
N GLY A 101 -5.74 0.55 0.45
CA GLY A 101 -5.96 0.09 1.82
C GLY A 101 -7.33 0.49 2.36
N LEU A 102 -7.80 1.72 2.12
CA LEU A 102 -9.15 2.15 2.49
C LEU A 102 -10.23 1.30 1.79
N ARG A 103 -10.03 0.96 0.52
CA ARG A 103 -10.96 0.12 -0.24
C ARG A 103 -11.03 -1.31 0.30
N LEU A 104 -9.88 -1.93 0.61
CA LEU A 104 -9.83 -3.25 1.25
C LEU A 104 -10.48 -3.25 2.65
N LEU A 105 -10.37 -2.13 3.36
CA LEU A 105 -11.01 -1.93 4.65
C LEU A 105 -12.51 -1.60 4.54
N GLU A 106 -13.05 -1.45 3.33
CA GLU A 106 -14.43 -1.00 3.07
C GLU A 106 -14.75 0.31 3.80
N ALA A 107 -13.74 1.17 3.95
CA ALA A 107 -13.89 2.46 4.59
C ALA A 107 -14.67 3.42 3.67
N PRO A 108 -15.62 4.21 4.21
CA PRO A 108 -16.35 5.18 3.40
C PRO A 108 -15.39 6.25 2.88
N LEU A 109 -15.32 6.42 1.57
CA LEU A 109 -14.50 7.50 1.01
C LEU A 109 -15.22 8.83 1.22
N ASP A 110 -14.66 9.69 2.07
CA ASP A 110 -15.12 11.07 2.25
C ASP A 110 -15.05 11.80 0.89
N GLU A 111 -16.11 12.50 0.50
CA GLU A 111 -16.13 13.29 -0.74
C GLU A 111 -15.00 14.32 -0.79
N ASN A 112 -14.57 14.83 0.38
CA ASN A 112 -13.39 15.69 0.48
C ASN A 112 -12.09 14.95 0.13
N LEU A 113 -12.04 13.64 0.29
CA LEU A 113 -10.88 12.80 -0.06
C LEU A 113 -10.98 12.21 -1.47
N THR A 114 -12.12 12.27 -2.16
CA THR A 114 -12.27 11.86 -3.56
C THR A 114 -12.25 13.03 -4.55
N SER A 115 -12.56 14.25 -4.08
CA SER A 115 -12.40 15.51 -4.82
C SER A 115 -10.99 16.10 -4.70
N ARG A 116 -10.34 15.95 -3.53
CA ARG A 116 -8.93 16.34 -3.35
C ARG A 116 -7.90 15.55 -4.15
N PRO A 117 -8.02 14.26 -4.51
CA PRO A 117 -7.02 13.59 -5.34
C PRO A 117 -6.85 14.24 -6.70
N VAL A 118 -7.91 14.87 -7.20
CA VAL A 118 -7.86 15.66 -8.43
C VAL A 118 -7.26 17.05 -8.19
N ASN A 119 -7.45 17.64 -6.99
CA ASN A 119 -7.09 19.04 -6.72
C ASN A 119 -6.18 19.35 -5.49
N GLY A 120 -5.63 18.39 -4.76
CA GLY A 120 -4.89 18.67 -3.51
C GLY A 120 -4.58 17.52 -2.52
N LEU A 121 -4.69 16.24 -2.87
CA LEU A 121 -4.24 15.13 -2.00
C LEU A 121 -2.71 14.92 -2.04
N LEU A 122 -2.03 15.76 -2.81
CA LEU A 122 -0.59 15.85 -2.89
C LEU A 122 -0.16 17.02 -2.02
N VAL A 123 0.17 16.72 -0.76
CA VAL A 123 0.93 17.57 0.18
C VAL A 123 1.41 18.89 -0.45
N ASP A 124 0.71 19.99 -0.15
CA ASP A 124 1.12 21.39 -0.36
C ASP A 124 1.83 21.72 -1.68
N THR A 125 1.42 21.11 -2.79
CA THR A 125 1.99 21.42 -4.10
C THR A 125 0.87 21.50 -5.12
N GLU A 126 0.83 22.63 -5.82
CA GLU A 126 -0.14 22.98 -6.86
C GLU A 126 -0.58 21.75 -7.66
N ALA A 127 -1.83 21.35 -7.44
CA ALA A 127 -2.39 20.11 -7.99
C ALA A 127 -2.43 20.07 -9.52
N SER A 128 -2.27 21.23 -10.16
CA SER A 128 -2.05 21.36 -11.60
C SER A 128 -0.76 20.66 -12.08
N SER A 129 0.23 20.44 -11.20
CA SER A 129 1.55 19.94 -11.60
C SER A 129 1.72 18.41 -11.60
N PHE A 130 0.79 17.67 -10.99
CA PHE A 130 0.96 16.21 -10.79
C PHE A 130 -0.02 15.36 -11.59
N PHE A 131 -1.26 15.85 -11.81
CA PHE A 131 -2.28 15.14 -12.60
C PHE A 131 -3.00 16.01 -13.64
N GLY A 132 -2.81 17.34 -13.69
CA GLY A 132 -3.65 18.19 -14.53
C GLY A 132 -3.05 19.51 -15.04
N SER A 133 -2.71 19.50 -16.33
CA SER A 133 -2.57 20.65 -17.24
C SER A 133 -1.19 21.26 -17.45
N PHE A 134 -0.92 21.42 -18.74
CA PHE A 134 0.33 21.80 -19.38
C PHE A 134 0.63 23.29 -19.13
N ASP A 135 1.46 23.62 -18.15
CA ASP A 135 2.07 24.94 -18.16
C ASP A 135 3.25 24.95 -19.17
N ARG A 136 3.02 25.66 -20.27
CA ARG A 136 3.89 25.79 -21.45
C ARG A 136 5.20 26.51 -21.13
N HIS A 137 5.33 27.13 -19.95
CA HIS A 137 6.46 28.02 -19.63
C HIS A 137 7.69 27.39 -18.97
N VAL A 138 7.69 26.09 -18.67
CA VAL A 138 8.91 25.43 -18.13
C VAL A 138 9.63 24.62 -19.22
N CYS A 139 10.71 25.22 -19.72
CA CYS A 139 11.82 24.66 -20.51
C CYS A 139 11.49 23.99 -21.85
N GLU A 140 12.18 24.44 -22.90
CA GLU A 140 12.13 24.06 -24.31
C GLU A 140 12.51 22.60 -24.63
N ASN A 141 12.51 21.69 -23.65
CA ASN A 141 12.67 20.25 -23.83
C ASN A 141 11.49 19.48 -23.20
N SER A 142 10.26 19.89 -23.52
CA SER A 142 9.02 19.52 -22.82
C SER A 142 8.39 18.18 -23.25
N PHE A 143 9.15 17.08 -23.36
CA PHE A 143 8.56 15.82 -23.83
C PHE A 143 7.82 15.02 -22.75
N PHE A 144 8.22 15.14 -21.48
CA PHE A 144 7.65 14.35 -20.39
C PHE A 144 7.41 15.20 -19.14
N LYS A 145 6.21 15.79 -19.04
CA LYS A 145 5.76 16.55 -17.85
C LYS A 145 4.69 15.83 -17.03
N HIS A 146 4.17 14.70 -17.51
CA HIS A 146 3.06 13.99 -16.88
C HIS A 146 3.59 12.68 -16.25
N PHE A 147 3.19 12.38 -15.01
CA PHE A 147 3.60 11.22 -14.17
C PHE A 147 4.95 11.32 -13.47
N ASN A 148 5.19 12.46 -12.83
CA ASN A 148 6.39 12.69 -12.05
C ASN A 148 6.31 12.03 -10.67
N ARG A 149 7.46 11.64 -10.14
CA ARG A 149 7.63 11.08 -8.78
C ARG A 149 7.17 12.03 -7.66
N GLY A 150 7.21 13.32 -7.97
CA GLY A 150 6.83 14.50 -7.19
C GLY A 150 6.88 15.74 -8.10
N PRO A 151 6.33 16.89 -7.72
CA PRO A 151 6.42 18.11 -8.51
C PRO A 151 7.87 18.45 -8.87
N GLY A 152 8.14 18.65 -10.17
CA GLY A 152 9.48 18.92 -10.70
C GLY A 152 10.43 17.73 -10.83
N GLN A 153 10.01 16.50 -10.47
CA GLN A 153 10.83 15.29 -10.64
C GLN A 153 10.65 14.69 -12.04
N TYR A 154 11.61 13.90 -12.54
CA TYR A 154 11.45 13.18 -13.80
C TYR A 154 10.37 12.08 -13.73
N PRO A 155 9.72 11.73 -14.85
CA PRO A 155 8.79 10.63 -14.90
C PRO A 155 9.50 9.29 -14.75
N HIS A 156 8.82 8.33 -14.14
CA HIS A 156 9.37 7.01 -13.87
C HIS A 156 8.27 5.94 -13.80
N LEU A 157 8.50 4.78 -14.42
CA LEU A 157 7.50 3.71 -14.55
C LEU A 157 6.87 3.28 -13.21
N ALA A 158 7.66 3.14 -12.14
CA ALA A 158 7.13 2.77 -10.83
C ALA A 158 6.14 3.81 -10.27
N THR A 159 6.43 5.10 -10.44
CA THR A 159 5.56 6.17 -9.94
C THR A 159 4.39 6.44 -10.86
N THR A 160 4.53 6.20 -12.16
CA THR A 160 3.42 6.15 -13.12
C THR A 160 2.42 5.06 -12.75
N TYR A 161 2.89 3.85 -12.39
CA TYR A 161 2.03 2.76 -11.91
C TYR A 161 1.27 3.18 -10.65
N GLY A 162 1.98 3.65 -9.61
CA GLY A 162 1.33 4.10 -8.37
C GLY A 162 0.30 5.21 -8.62
N ALA A 163 0.63 6.17 -9.47
CA ALA A 163 -0.24 7.28 -9.83
C ALA A 163 -1.53 6.81 -10.53
N VAL A 164 -1.41 5.97 -11.57
CA VAL A 164 -2.57 5.41 -12.29
C VAL A 164 -3.43 4.53 -11.37
N MET A 165 -2.81 3.66 -10.57
CA MET A 165 -3.55 2.78 -9.65
C MET A 165 -4.26 3.55 -8.53
N ALA A 166 -3.69 4.68 -8.09
CA ALA A 166 -4.38 5.58 -7.16
C ALA A 166 -5.64 6.17 -7.80
N LEU A 167 -5.54 6.71 -9.02
CA LEU A 167 -6.69 7.26 -9.78
C LEU A 167 -7.78 6.23 -10.03
N VAL A 168 -7.40 5.00 -10.42
CA VAL A 168 -8.33 3.88 -10.56
C VAL A 168 -8.98 3.50 -9.24
N SER A 169 -8.24 3.55 -8.12
CA SER A 169 -8.78 3.27 -6.79
C SER A 169 -9.79 4.32 -6.33
N ILE A 170 -9.61 5.59 -6.73
CA ILE A 170 -10.56 6.68 -6.52
C ILE A 170 -11.83 6.46 -7.35
N GLY A 171 -11.67 6.09 -8.62
CA GLY A 171 -12.75 5.58 -9.46
C GLY A 171 -13.84 6.59 -9.82
N THR A 172 -13.60 7.89 -9.66
CA THR A 172 -14.48 8.94 -10.18
C THR A 172 -14.19 9.19 -11.66
N ASP A 173 -15.19 9.62 -12.43
CA ASP A 173 -15.02 9.97 -13.84
C ASP A 173 -13.93 11.04 -14.04
N GLU A 174 -13.85 12.01 -13.11
CA GLU A 174 -12.84 13.05 -13.09
C GLU A 174 -11.41 12.47 -12.94
N ALA A 175 -11.20 11.56 -11.98
CA ALA A 175 -9.91 10.92 -11.77
C ALA A 175 -9.50 10.07 -12.98
N LEU A 176 -10.43 9.33 -13.58
CA LEU A 176 -10.15 8.53 -14.77
C LEU A 176 -9.85 9.40 -16.00
N ALA A 177 -10.56 10.53 -16.15
CA ALA A 177 -10.35 11.48 -17.24
C ALA A 177 -9.00 12.21 -17.16
N SER A 178 -8.42 12.38 -15.95
CA SER A 178 -7.10 12.99 -15.77
C SER A 178 -5.92 12.16 -16.31
N ILE A 179 -6.13 10.88 -16.65
CA ILE A 179 -5.08 10.01 -17.18
C ILE A 179 -4.80 10.37 -18.64
N ASP A 180 -3.67 11.05 -18.91
CA ASP A 180 -3.20 11.29 -20.28
C ASP A 180 -2.66 10.01 -20.93
N ARG A 181 -3.57 9.26 -21.55
CA ARG A 181 -3.27 8.01 -22.25
C ARG A 181 -2.33 8.21 -23.45
N LYS A 182 -2.32 9.39 -24.08
CA LYS A 182 -1.45 9.66 -25.24
C LYS A 182 -0.02 9.82 -24.78
N THR A 183 0.24 10.68 -23.80
CA THR A 183 1.58 10.85 -23.22
C THR A 183 2.06 9.58 -22.55
N LEU A 184 1.18 8.84 -21.84
CA LEU A 184 1.54 7.56 -21.23
C LEU A 184 2.05 6.56 -22.27
N LYS A 185 1.36 6.43 -23.42
CA LYS A 185 1.80 5.56 -24.52
C LYS A 185 3.18 5.96 -25.07
N VAL A 186 3.41 7.26 -25.25
CA VAL A 186 4.70 7.79 -25.71
C VAL A 186 5.81 7.47 -24.71
N PHE A 187 5.58 7.69 -23.41
CA PHE A 187 6.53 7.37 -22.35
C PHE A 187 6.84 5.88 -22.27
N SER A 188 5.82 5.01 -22.31
CA SER A 188 6.02 3.56 -22.33
C SER A 188 6.84 3.11 -23.55
N THR A 189 6.65 3.75 -24.71
CA THR A 189 7.43 3.45 -25.92
C THR A 189 8.87 3.93 -25.77
N PHE A 190 9.09 5.09 -25.17
CA PHE A 190 10.42 5.64 -24.88
C PHE A 190 11.22 4.74 -23.92
N CYS A 191 10.58 4.14 -22.91
CA CYS A 191 11.24 3.22 -21.99
C CYS A 191 11.46 1.81 -22.55
N LYS A 192 10.94 1.49 -23.74
CA LYS A 192 11.06 0.15 -24.32
C LYS A 192 12.48 -0.07 -24.85
N THR A 193 13.14 -1.13 -24.36
CA THR A 193 14.41 -1.61 -24.93
C THR A 193 14.15 -2.43 -26.20
N PRO A 194 15.12 -2.49 -27.14
CA PRO A 194 15.03 -3.34 -28.34
C PRO A 194 14.68 -4.79 -28.04
#